data_AF-A0A957L0F1-F1
#
_entry.id   AF-A0A957L0F1-F1
#
_cell.length_a   1.000
_cell.length_b   1.000
_cell.length_c   1.000
_cell.angle_alpha   90.00
_cell.angle_beta   90.00
_cell.angle_gamma   90.00
#
_symmetry.space_group_name_H-M   'P 1'
#
loop_
_entity.id
_entity.type
_entity.pdbx_description
1 polymer ?
#
loop_
_entity_poly.entity_id
_entity_poly.type
_entity_poly.pdbx_seq_one_letter_code
_entity_poly.pdbx_strand_id
1 'polypeptide(L)'
;MSTLDEKLQPWTSDRINDYVRLLYGRSTWQRKQDRIDAVCRYLLEPATLADVWGRLDELSRRAVSTAFHNGGEWDESAFIAHYGARPTAPADEKSIFSFYWRPILFDLFVFDGEIPDDLLPHLEALVLPRDPFQPEGLDELPAEHQTWHGLEPLTQAWTEQTGRADLLAYLHLVEQQGLSWSRSNDQLTGTSLRKLYAHLSAADYYDEPAKMSVSQVIRPVGLDQFARSAGLVTSYGVLTPAGRQFLQTQDPELFLTAFEEWTTSNHFDELTRITQLRGLKGRATRLTKPGSRREKIIEALSWCPTGVWIRCQEFFRAVKIWQFDFEVEQGDWSNLYVGSYRDYGEMMGETYWQVVKGLYIKAILMEQLATIGAVDIAYVDGEYGEWPNDLFVDGPLSPYDGLLYFRINSWGAFLFGQGEAYAPANTSDALFTIDDRR
;
A
#
# COMPACT_ATOMS: atom_id res chain seq x y z
N MET A 1 23.55 -18.84 7.22
CA MET A 1 23.44 -19.09 8.65
C MET A 1 24.52 -18.28 9.34
N SER A 2 24.14 -17.35 10.21
CA SER A 2 25.07 -16.45 10.89
C SER A 2 24.88 -16.55 12.40
N THR A 3 25.96 -16.87 13.09
CA THR A 3 26.01 -16.97 14.55
C THR A 3 26.18 -15.60 15.20
N LEU A 4 25.84 -15.50 16.48
CA LEU A 4 26.03 -14.29 17.28
C LEU A 4 27.51 -13.86 17.33
N ASP A 5 28.45 -14.82 17.41
CA ASP A 5 29.89 -14.51 17.35
C ASP A 5 30.24 -13.83 16.03
N GLU A 6 29.84 -14.41 14.90
CA GLU A 6 30.11 -13.87 13.56
C GLU A 6 29.54 -12.47 13.37
N LYS A 7 28.33 -12.21 13.89
CA LYS A 7 27.68 -10.88 13.84
C LYS A 7 28.37 -9.84 14.73
N LEU A 8 29.07 -10.27 15.80
CA LEU A 8 29.84 -9.38 16.68
C LEU A 8 31.27 -9.11 16.16
N GLN A 9 31.84 -9.98 15.31
CA GLN A 9 33.19 -9.80 14.77
C GLN A 9 33.43 -8.47 14.04
N PRO A 10 32.50 -7.90 13.25
CA PRO A 10 32.70 -6.60 12.61
C PRO A 10 32.78 -5.42 13.58
N TRP A 11 32.25 -5.55 14.80
CA TRP A 11 32.20 -4.44 15.75
C TRP A 11 33.58 -4.08 16.31
N THR A 12 33.77 -2.81 16.67
CA THR A 12 35.01 -2.36 17.30
C THR A 12 35.13 -2.91 18.72
N SER A 13 36.37 -3.05 19.21
CA SER A 13 36.63 -3.53 20.58
C SER A 13 35.97 -2.63 21.64
N ASP A 14 35.90 -1.31 21.37
CA ASP A 14 35.27 -0.33 22.25
C ASP A 14 33.75 -0.47 22.26
N ARG A 15 33.12 -0.65 21.08
CA ARG A 15 31.67 -0.91 20.97
C ARG A 15 31.26 -2.14 21.77
N ILE A 16 31.99 -3.26 21.62
CA ILE A 16 31.70 -4.51 22.35
C ILE A 16 31.91 -4.29 23.86
N ASN A 17 32.93 -3.51 24.25
CA ASN A 17 33.19 -3.20 25.65
C ASN A 17 32.05 -2.43 26.32
N ASP A 18 31.36 -1.56 25.59
CA ASP A 18 30.21 -0.83 26.12
C ASP A 18 29.02 -1.77 26.37
N TYR A 19 28.78 -2.77 25.52
CA TYR A 19 27.79 -3.81 25.80
C TYR A 19 28.18 -4.74 26.94
N VAL A 20 29.46 -5.09 27.06
CA VAL A 20 29.94 -5.86 28.22
C VAL A 20 29.68 -5.09 29.51
N ARG A 21 29.91 -3.77 29.53
CA ARG A 21 29.55 -2.92 30.67
C ARG A 21 28.04 -2.86 30.90
N LEU A 22 27.25 -2.84 29.83
CA LEU A 22 25.79 -2.85 29.92
C LEU A 22 25.28 -4.17 30.53
N LEU A 23 25.85 -5.32 30.15
CA LEU A 23 25.44 -6.64 30.66
C LEU A 23 25.97 -6.91 32.07
N TYR A 24 27.27 -6.71 32.32
CA TYR A 24 27.96 -7.12 33.55
C TYR A 24 28.23 -5.97 34.55
N GLY A 25 27.87 -4.74 34.21
CA GLY A 25 28.15 -3.53 35.00
C GLY A 25 29.62 -3.05 34.96
N ARG A 26 30.56 -3.94 34.61
CA ARG A 26 31.98 -3.62 34.45
C ARG A 26 32.61 -4.52 33.38
N SER A 27 33.69 -4.05 32.76
CA SER A 27 34.49 -4.86 31.86
C SER A 27 35.80 -5.24 32.52
N THR A 28 36.05 -6.55 32.63
CA THR A 28 37.30 -7.13 33.15
C THR A 28 38.19 -7.70 32.04
N TRP A 29 37.68 -7.77 30.80
CA TRP A 29 38.36 -8.41 29.68
C TRP A 29 39.12 -7.41 28.81
N GLN A 30 40.35 -7.78 28.46
CA GLN A 30 41.26 -6.92 27.69
C GLN A 30 41.25 -7.23 26.19
N ARG A 31 41.07 -8.51 25.80
CA ARG A 31 41.04 -8.91 24.39
C ARG A 31 39.62 -8.80 23.84
N LYS A 32 39.52 -8.42 22.56
CA LYS A 32 38.23 -8.33 21.85
C LYS A 32 37.48 -9.66 21.86
N GLN A 33 38.17 -10.77 21.55
CA GLN A 33 37.53 -12.09 21.50
C GLN A 33 36.96 -12.49 22.87
N ASP A 34 37.72 -12.30 23.95
CA ASP A 34 37.23 -12.60 25.31
C ASP A 34 35.95 -11.80 25.66
N ARG A 35 35.80 -10.58 25.11
CA ARG A 35 34.58 -9.76 25.26
C ARG A 35 33.41 -10.32 24.46
N ILE A 36 33.66 -10.76 23.21
CA ILE A 36 32.65 -11.41 22.36
C ILE A 36 32.17 -12.70 23.04
N ASP A 37 33.09 -13.57 23.45
CA ASP A 37 32.77 -14.82 24.15
C ASP A 37 31.95 -14.58 25.43
N ALA A 38 32.22 -13.47 26.13
CA ALA A 38 31.45 -13.07 27.30
C ALA A 38 30.03 -12.62 26.96
N VAL A 39 29.82 -11.91 25.85
CA VAL A 39 28.48 -11.53 25.36
C VAL A 39 27.72 -12.78 24.89
N CYS A 40 28.33 -13.61 24.05
CA CYS A 40 27.72 -14.84 23.54
C CYS A 40 27.29 -15.77 24.67
N ARG A 41 28.17 -16.02 25.65
CA ARG A 41 27.83 -16.85 26.82
C ARG A 41 26.66 -16.29 27.62
N TYR A 42 26.53 -14.96 27.70
CA TYR A 42 25.45 -14.33 28.47
C TYR A 42 24.09 -14.42 27.76
N LEU A 43 24.07 -14.32 26.42
CA LEU A 43 22.84 -14.34 25.63
C LEU A 43 22.39 -15.75 25.26
N LEU A 44 23.30 -16.72 25.14
CA LEU A 44 22.97 -18.11 24.80
C LEU A 44 22.64 -18.97 26.03
N GLU A 45 22.86 -18.47 27.23
CA GLU A 45 22.48 -19.17 28.48
C GLU A 45 21.07 -18.74 28.91
N PRO A 46 20.09 -19.68 29.03
CA PRO A 46 18.68 -19.33 29.25
C PRO A 46 18.41 -18.45 30.48
N ALA A 47 19.13 -18.68 31.58
CA ALA A 47 18.93 -17.95 32.83
C ALA A 47 19.36 -16.47 32.71
N THR A 48 20.50 -16.21 32.07
CA THR A 48 21.00 -14.84 31.87
C THR A 48 20.29 -14.15 30.71
N LEU A 49 19.85 -14.89 29.68
CA LEU A 49 19.00 -14.34 28.62
C LEU A 49 17.68 -13.81 29.18
N ALA A 50 17.04 -14.55 30.09
CA ALA A 50 15.81 -14.10 30.75
C ALA A 50 16.02 -12.81 31.58
N ASP A 51 17.20 -12.63 32.20
CA ASP A 51 17.57 -11.38 32.88
C ASP A 51 17.68 -10.22 31.89
N VAL A 52 18.40 -10.39 30.78
CA VAL A 52 18.50 -9.36 29.72
C VAL A 52 17.13 -9.01 29.18
N TRP A 53 16.31 -10.03 28.90
CA TRP A 53 14.94 -9.85 28.42
C TRP A 53 14.08 -9.02 29.38
N GLY A 54 14.17 -9.30 30.69
CA GLY A 54 13.46 -8.54 31.73
C GLY A 54 13.90 -7.08 31.86
N ARG A 55 15.10 -6.75 31.36
CA ARG A 55 15.66 -5.38 31.35
C ARG A 55 15.37 -4.60 30.07
N LEU A 56 14.85 -5.25 29.03
CA LEU A 56 14.37 -4.58 27.83
C LEU A 56 13.11 -3.78 28.15
N ASP A 57 13.03 -2.56 27.61
CA ASP A 57 11.76 -1.83 27.62
C ASP A 57 10.69 -2.56 26.79
N GLU A 58 9.44 -2.13 26.94
CA GLU A 58 8.31 -2.80 26.28
C GLU A 58 8.42 -2.76 24.74
N LEU A 59 8.85 -1.64 24.16
CA LEU A 59 8.97 -1.48 22.72
C LEU A 59 10.09 -2.38 22.17
N SER A 60 11.22 -2.46 22.87
CA SER A 60 12.31 -3.37 22.55
C SER A 60 11.89 -4.84 22.60
N ARG A 61 11.11 -5.25 23.60
CA ARG A 61 10.57 -6.64 23.67
C ARG A 61 9.63 -6.94 22.52
N ARG A 62 8.76 -5.99 22.15
CA ARG A 62 7.90 -6.12 20.97
C ARG A 62 8.71 -6.23 19.68
N ALA A 63 9.78 -5.46 19.54
CA ALA A 63 10.64 -5.48 18.35
C ALA A 63 11.31 -6.85 18.16
N VAL A 64 11.95 -7.38 19.20
CA VAL A 64 12.57 -8.72 19.15
C VAL A 64 11.52 -9.81 18.90
N SER A 65 10.35 -9.71 19.54
CA SER A 65 9.26 -10.68 19.32
C SER A 65 8.74 -10.64 17.89
N THR A 66 8.60 -9.44 17.30
CA THR A 66 8.14 -9.26 15.93
C THR A 66 9.15 -9.87 14.95
N ALA A 67 10.44 -9.60 15.13
CA ALA A 67 11.49 -10.19 14.31
C ALA A 67 11.56 -11.72 14.44
N PHE A 68 11.39 -12.25 15.66
CA PHE A 68 11.32 -13.70 15.89
C PHE A 68 10.15 -14.35 15.12
N HIS A 69 8.94 -13.76 15.18
CA HIS A 69 7.77 -14.28 14.47
C HIS A 69 7.91 -14.18 12.94
N ASN A 70 8.78 -13.29 12.45
CA ASN A 70 9.14 -13.15 11.04
C ASN A 70 10.37 -13.99 10.65
N GLY A 71 10.61 -15.11 11.35
CA GLY A 71 11.71 -16.03 11.02
C GLY A 71 13.10 -15.48 11.34
N GLY A 72 13.20 -14.44 12.17
CA GLY A 72 14.44 -13.76 12.54
C GLY A 72 14.68 -12.44 11.81
N GLU A 73 13.86 -12.09 10.82
CA GLU A 73 14.01 -10.83 10.07
C GLU A 73 13.28 -9.67 10.74
N TRP A 74 13.97 -8.56 10.94
CA TRP A 74 13.43 -7.31 11.45
C TRP A 74 13.21 -6.30 10.32
N ASP A 75 11.93 -6.05 10.05
CA ASP A 75 11.49 -4.92 9.24
C ASP A 75 11.20 -3.69 10.13
N GLU A 76 12.13 -2.72 10.11
CA GLU A 76 12.00 -1.48 10.88
C GLU A 76 10.78 -0.65 10.43
N SER A 77 10.48 -0.62 9.13
CA SER A 77 9.38 0.18 8.59
C SER A 77 8.02 -0.38 9.00
N ALA A 78 7.85 -1.71 8.92
CA ALA A 78 6.66 -2.40 9.41
C ALA A 78 6.48 -2.25 10.93
N PHE A 79 7.58 -2.31 11.68
CA PHE A 79 7.54 -2.13 13.13
C PHE A 79 7.10 -0.71 13.54
N ILE A 80 7.67 0.32 12.92
CA ILE A 80 7.28 1.71 13.15
C ILE A 80 5.83 1.94 12.73
N ALA A 81 5.39 1.34 11.63
CA ALA A 81 3.99 1.42 11.20
C ALA A 81 3.02 0.83 12.25
N HIS A 82 3.39 -0.28 12.89
CA HIS A 82 2.55 -0.92 13.92
C HIS A 82 2.56 -0.17 15.25
N TYR A 83 3.76 0.12 15.78
CA TYR A 83 3.92 0.61 17.15
C TYR A 83 4.26 2.10 17.26
N GLY A 84 4.36 2.80 16.13
CA GLY A 84 4.55 4.25 16.03
C GLY A 84 5.99 4.74 16.21
N ALA A 85 6.89 3.91 16.72
CA ALA A 85 8.28 4.27 16.97
C ALA A 85 9.20 3.05 16.94
N ARG A 86 10.50 3.29 16.76
CA ARG A 86 11.56 2.28 16.92
C ARG A 86 12.15 2.29 18.34
N PRO A 87 12.74 1.18 18.81
CA PRO A 87 13.53 1.18 20.04
C PRO A 87 14.66 2.23 19.96
N THR A 88 14.73 3.15 20.91
CA THR A 88 15.78 4.17 20.99
C THR A 88 16.31 4.31 22.41
N ALA A 89 17.56 4.75 22.54
CA ALA A 89 18.10 5.12 23.84
C ALA A 89 17.28 6.26 24.45
N PRO A 90 17.05 6.27 25.78
CA PRO A 90 16.38 7.39 26.44
C PRO A 90 17.07 8.72 26.11
N ALA A 91 16.30 9.70 25.67
CA ALA A 91 16.80 11.04 25.37
C ALA A 91 17.35 11.67 26.67
N ASP A 92 18.59 12.14 26.62
CA ASP A 92 19.19 12.91 27.69
C ASP A 92 18.83 14.38 27.44
N GLU A 93 18.07 15.03 28.34
CA GLU A 93 17.64 16.44 28.21
C GLU A 93 18.82 17.41 27.93
N LYS A 94 20.06 16.98 28.19
CA LYS A 94 21.29 17.79 28.09
C LYS A 94 22.06 17.62 26.79
N SER A 95 21.61 16.82 25.83
CA SER A 95 22.44 16.49 24.66
C SER A 95 21.71 16.52 23.33
N ILE A 96 21.33 17.73 22.92
CA ILE A 96 20.77 18.02 21.58
C ILE A 96 21.85 17.87 20.48
N PHE A 97 23.13 17.72 20.84
CA PHE A 97 24.28 17.69 19.93
C PHE A 97 25.22 16.47 20.07
N SER A 98 24.82 15.41 20.80
CA SER A 98 25.66 14.20 20.87
C SER A 98 25.49 13.35 19.61
N PHE A 99 26.46 13.47 18.71
CA PHE A 99 26.67 12.54 17.59
C PHE A 99 27.16 11.14 18.04
N TYR A 100 27.29 10.88 19.34
CA TYR A 100 27.74 9.60 19.86
C TYR A 100 26.57 8.62 19.97
N TRP A 101 26.70 7.53 19.23
CA TRP A 101 25.89 6.34 19.34
C TRP A 101 25.91 5.79 20.78
N ARG A 102 24.72 5.54 21.36
CA ARG A 102 24.56 4.94 22.70
C ARG A 102 24.02 3.51 22.55
N PRO A 103 24.68 2.51 23.14
CA PRO A 103 24.20 1.13 23.06
C PRO A 103 22.89 0.96 23.82
N ILE A 104 21.93 0.28 23.20
CA ILE A 104 20.73 -0.22 23.87
C ILE A 104 20.75 -1.75 23.87
N LEU A 105 20.13 -2.37 24.88
CA LEU A 105 20.10 -3.83 24.99
C LEU A 105 19.49 -4.50 23.76
N PHE A 106 18.55 -3.83 23.10
CA PHE A 106 17.93 -4.29 21.87
C PHE A 106 18.95 -4.61 20.76
N ASP A 107 20.03 -3.84 20.63
CA ASP A 107 21.07 -4.04 19.61
C ASP A 107 21.81 -5.39 19.73
N LEU A 108 21.68 -6.06 20.88
CA LEU A 108 22.28 -7.38 21.12
C LEU A 108 21.41 -8.53 20.60
N PHE A 109 20.17 -8.24 20.18
CA PHE A 109 19.25 -9.23 19.65
C PHE A 109 19.14 -9.16 18.13
N VAL A 110 19.22 -7.96 17.56
CA VAL A 110 19.05 -7.75 16.12
C VAL A 110 20.25 -7.03 15.51
N PHE A 111 20.87 -7.67 14.53
CA PHE A 111 22.10 -7.26 13.86
C PHE A 111 21.87 -7.09 12.37
N ASP A 112 21.99 -5.85 11.90
CA ASP A 112 21.75 -5.49 10.49
C ASP A 112 20.37 -6.00 10.00
N GLY A 113 19.36 -5.91 10.87
CA GLY A 113 17.99 -6.36 10.56
C GLY A 113 17.74 -7.86 10.79
N GLU A 114 18.66 -8.61 11.39
CA GLU A 114 18.50 -10.06 11.58
C GLU A 114 18.81 -10.52 13.01
N ILE A 115 18.03 -11.45 13.54
CA ILE A 115 18.35 -12.20 14.76
C ILE A 115 19.32 -13.34 14.40
N PRO A 116 20.44 -13.51 15.13
CA PRO A 116 21.36 -14.62 14.89
C PRO A 116 20.68 -16.00 15.05
N ASP A 117 21.04 -16.95 14.19
CA ASP A 117 20.37 -18.26 14.12
C ASP A 117 20.52 -19.07 15.41
N ASP A 118 21.67 -18.93 16.07
CA ASP A 118 21.97 -19.60 17.34
C ASP A 118 21.24 -18.96 18.53
N LEU A 119 20.75 -17.72 18.40
CA LEU A 119 19.96 -17.05 19.42
C LEU A 119 18.46 -17.39 19.34
N LEU A 120 17.93 -17.65 18.12
CA LEU A 120 16.50 -17.93 17.90
C LEU A 120 15.93 -19.02 18.83
N PRO A 121 16.55 -20.23 18.97
CA PRO A 121 15.98 -21.28 19.82
C PRO A 121 15.85 -20.89 21.30
N HIS A 122 16.70 -19.98 21.77
CA HIS A 122 16.67 -19.53 23.16
C HIS A 122 15.59 -18.47 23.43
N LEU A 123 15.07 -17.81 22.39
CA LEU A 123 14.04 -16.78 22.50
C LEU A 123 12.62 -17.33 22.56
N GLU A 124 12.38 -18.57 22.12
CA GLU A 124 11.04 -19.16 21.99
C GLU A 124 10.19 -19.06 23.27
N ALA A 125 10.81 -19.25 24.44
CA ALA A 125 10.11 -19.19 25.73
C ALA A 125 9.89 -17.76 26.28
N LEU A 126 10.51 -16.74 25.67
CA LEU A 126 10.55 -15.37 26.18
C LEU A 126 9.73 -14.38 25.33
N VAL A 127 9.65 -14.61 24.03
CA VAL A 127 8.97 -13.72 23.09
C VAL A 127 7.49 -13.55 23.42
N LEU A 128 6.99 -12.35 23.17
CA LEU A 128 5.57 -12.04 23.31
C LEU A 128 4.78 -12.80 22.23
N PRO A 129 3.51 -13.17 22.49
CA PRO A 129 2.64 -13.70 21.45
C PRO A 129 2.55 -12.76 20.25
N ARG A 130 2.28 -13.32 19.07
CA ARG A 130 2.04 -12.53 17.87
C ARG A 130 0.87 -11.57 18.11
N ASP A 131 1.07 -10.30 17.80
CA ASP A 131 0.06 -9.25 17.87
C ASP A 131 -0.53 -9.05 16.45
N PRO A 132 -1.72 -9.61 16.14
CA PRO A 132 -2.28 -9.51 14.80
C PRO A 132 -2.83 -8.10 14.57
N PHE A 133 -2.28 -7.41 13.56
CA PHE A 133 -2.79 -6.12 13.14
C PHE A 133 -4.05 -6.28 12.27
N GLN A 134 -5.06 -5.46 12.54
CA GLN A 134 -6.25 -5.27 11.71
C GLN A 134 -6.49 -3.76 11.53
N PRO A 135 -6.68 -3.27 10.29
CA PRO A 135 -6.95 -1.86 10.07
C PRO A 135 -8.28 -1.47 10.71
N GLU A 136 -8.30 -0.29 11.33
CA GLU A 136 -9.52 0.26 11.91
C GLU A 136 -10.50 0.65 10.80
N GLY A 137 -11.74 0.16 10.92
CA GLY A 137 -12.84 0.48 10.02
C GLY A 137 -13.89 1.35 10.70
N LEU A 138 -14.55 2.19 9.91
CA LEU A 138 -15.69 3.00 10.34
C LEU A 138 -16.97 2.48 9.68
N ASP A 139 -18.05 2.34 10.46
CA ASP A 139 -19.36 2.01 9.90
C ASP A 139 -19.96 3.20 9.14
N GLU A 140 -19.76 4.41 9.67
CA GLU A 140 -20.24 5.67 9.10
C GLU A 140 -19.08 6.66 8.96
N LEU A 141 -19.06 7.36 7.82
CA LEU A 141 -18.07 8.40 7.55
C LEU A 141 -18.55 9.77 8.06
N PRO A 142 -17.61 10.66 8.44
CA PRO A 142 -17.94 12.06 8.67
C PRO A 142 -18.47 12.70 7.39
N ALA A 143 -19.37 13.68 7.52
CA ALA A 143 -19.92 14.41 6.37
C ALA A 143 -18.88 15.33 5.70
N GLU A 144 -17.88 15.76 6.45
CA GLU A 144 -16.85 16.71 6.01
C GLU A 144 -15.46 16.23 6.43
N HIS A 145 -14.45 16.62 5.66
CA HIS A 145 -13.05 16.36 5.92
C HIS A 145 -12.32 17.66 6.24
N GLN A 146 -11.52 17.67 7.30
CA GLN A 146 -10.71 18.84 7.67
C GLN A 146 -9.45 18.90 6.80
N THR A 147 -9.31 20.00 6.06
CA THR A 147 -8.17 20.32 5.21
C THR A 147 -7.45 21.57 5.74
N TRP A 148 -6.37 21.95 5.07
CA TRP A 148 -5.72 23.24 5.31
C TRP A 148 -6.59 24.45 4.93
N HIS A 149 -7.55 24.26 4.02
CA HIS A 149 -8.45 25.30 3.51
C HIS A 149 -9.75 25.41 4.30
N GLY A 150 -10.11 24.40 5.10
CA GLY A 150 -11.33 24.39 5.88
C GLY A 150 -11.94 23.00 5.97
N LEU A 151 -13.26 22.95 6.16
CA LEU A 151 -14.04 21.72 6.09
C LEU A 151 -14.54 21.55 4.65
N GLU A 152 -14.18 20.44 4.02
CA GLU A 152 -14.59 20.11 2.66
C GLU A 152 -15.60 18.95 2.68
N PRO A 153 -16.69 19.02 1.90
CA PRO A 153 -17.68 17.95 1.83
C PRO A 153 -17.06 16.63 1.36
N LEU A 154 -17.29 15.56 2.11
CA LEU A 154 -16.82 14.23 1.74
C LEU A 154 -17.84 13.57 0.79
N THR A 155 -17.46 13.39 -0.46
CA THR A 155 -18.31 12.74 -1.48
C THR A 155 -18.16 11.23 -1.36
N GLN A 156 -19.28 10.50 -1.29
CA GLN A 156 -19.31 9.05 -1.27
C GLN A 156 -19.80 8.50 -2.61
N ALA A 157 -19.09 7.53 -3.18
CA ALA A 157 -19.51 6.80 -4.37
C ALA A 157 -19.69 5.32 -4.05
N TRP A 158 -20.93 4.86 -4.15
CA TRP A 158 -21.32 3.45 -4.07
C TRP A 158 -21.18 2.83 -5.46
N THR A 159 -20.24 1.90 -5.62
CA THR A 159 -19.75 1.53 -6.95
C THR A 159 -20.22 0.16 -7.42
N GLU A 160 -20.67 -0.72 -6.51
CA GLU A 160 -21.00 -2.11 -6.83
C GLU A 160 -21.88 -2.26 -8.09
N GLN A 161 -23.03 -1.58 -8.11
CA GLN A 161 -23.97 -1.64 -9.23
C GLN A 161 -23.49 -0.77 -10.41
N THR A 162 -22.96 0.43 -10.12
CA THR A 162 -22.64 1.43 -11.15
C THR A 162 -21.42 1.03 -11.97
N GLY A 163 -20.37 0.51 -11.33
CA GLY A 163 -19.16 0.05 -12.03
C GLY A 163 -19.43 -1.16 -12.93
N ARG A 164 -20.27 -2.09 -12.47
CA ARG A 164 -20.73 -3.22 -13.31
C ARG A 164 -21.54 -2.75 -14.52
N ALA A 165 -22.48 -1.83 -14.33
CA ALA A 165 -23.26 -1.25 -15.41
C ALA A 165 -22.37 -0.49 -16.42
N ASP A 166 -21.41 0.29 -15.92
CA ASP A 166 -20.48 1.06 -16.76
C ASP A 166 -19.56 0.17 -17.59
N LEU A 167 -19.07 -0.94 -17.02
CA LEU A 167 -18.29 -1.90 -17.78
C LEU A 167 -19.10 -2.53 -18.91
N LEU A 168 -20.36 -2.89 -18.66
CA LEU A 168 -21.24 -3.40 -19.71
C LEU A 168 -21.50 -2.35 -20.80
N ALA A 169 -21.70 -1.08 -20.42
CA ALA A 169 -21.85 0.02 -21.37
C ALA A 169 -20.57 0.20 -22.22
N TYR A 170 -19.40 0.15 -21.60
CA TYR A 170 -18.10 0.17 -22.29
C TYR A 170 -17.98 -0.98 -23.29
N LEU A 171 -18.22 -2.23 -22.86
CA LEU A 171 -18.10 -3.41 -23.72
C LEU A 171 -19.09 -3.35 -24.90
N HIS A 172 -20.30 -2.84 -24.69
CA HIS A 172 -21.28 -2.65 -25.75
C HIS A 172 -20.83 -1.58 -26.76
N LEU A 173 -20.23 -0.47 -26.29
CA LEU A 173 -19.65 0.54 -27.17
C LEU A 173 -18.47 -0.03 -27.99
N VAL A 174 -17.66 -0.92 -27.42
CA VAL A 174 -16.60 -1.63 -28.15
C VAL A 174 -17.20 -2.58 -29.20
N GLU A 175 -18.23 -3.37 -28.85
CA GLU A 175 -18.92 -4.28 -29.77
C GLU A 175 -19.48 -3.56 -31.00
N GLN A 176 -20.03 -2.37 -30.79
CA GLN A 176 -20.56 -1.50 -31.85
C GLN A 176 -19.48 -0.74 -32.64
N GLN A 177 -18.18 -0.97 -32.36
CA GLN A 177 -17.06 -0.21 -32.92
C GLN A 177 -17.21 1.31 -32.67
N GLY A 178 -17.83 1.64 -31.53
CA GLY A 178 -18.18 3.00 -31.15
C GLY A 178 -17.03 3.79 -30.52
N LEU A 179 -15.90 3.13 -30.20
CA LEU A 179 -14.71 3.70 -29.60
C LEU A 179 -13.50 3.59 -30.53
N SER A 180 -12.59 4.55 -30.43
CA SER A 180 -11.36 4.63 -31.20
C SER A 180 -10.17 4.98 -30.32
N TRP A 181 -9.04 4.30 -30.55
CA TRP A 181 -7.77 4.54 -29.88
C TRP A 181 -6.77 5.21 -30.82
N SER A 182 -5.89 6.01 -30.23
CA SER A 182 -4.80 6.67 -30.92
C SER A 182 -3.69 5.68 -31.24
N ARG A 183 -3.18 5.71 -32.48
CA ARG A 183 -2.09 4.82 -32.92
C ARG A 183 -0.74 5.12 -32.27
N SER A 184 -0.54 6.33 -31.73
CA SER A 184 0.78 6.77 -31.24
C SER A 184 1.04 6.41 -29.77
N ASN A 185 -0.02 6.35 -28.96
CA ASN A 185 0.06 6.14 -27.52
C ASN A 185 -0.95 5.11 -27.01
N ASP A 186 -1.72 4.49 -27.91
CA ASP A 186 -2.67 3.41 -27.60
C ASP A 186 -3.78 3.80 -26.61
N GLN A 187 -4.07 5.09 -26.51
CA GLN A 187 -5.08 5.66 -25.61
C GLN A 187 -6.38 5.99 -26.34
N LEU A 188 -7.52 5.94 -25.64
CA LEU A 188 -8.78 6.44 -26.16
C LEU A 188 -8.65 7.88 -26.68
N THR A 189 -9.20 8.12 -27.86
CA THR A 189 -9.28 9.47 -28.44
C THR A 189 -10.22 10.36 -27.61
N GLY A 190 -10.00 11.68 -27.60
CA GLY A 190 -10.85 12.62 -26.85
C GLY A 190 -12.34 12.53 -27.22
N THR A 191 -12.66 12.23 -28.48
CA THR A 191 -14.04 11.96 -28.93
C THR A 191 -14.61 10.68 -28.33
N SER A 192 -13.81 9.62 -28.25
CA SER A 192 -14.24 8.35 -27.66
C SER A 192 -14.39 8.44 -26.15
N LEU A 193 -13.50 9.18 -25.48
CA LEU A 193 -13.63 9.53 -24.06
C LEU A 193 -14.94 10.26 -23.80
N ARG A 194 -15.24 11.32 -24.56
CA ARG A 194 -16.52 12.05 -24.42
C ARG A 194 -17.72 11.15 -24.62
N LYS A 195 -17.67 10.27 -25.63
CA LYS A 195 -18.76 9.33 -25.90
C LYS A 195 -18.96 8.38 -24.74
N LEU A 196 -17.88 7.79 -24.22
CA LEU A 196 -17.93 6.88 -23.07
C LEU A 196 -18.43 7.61 -21.80
N TYR A 197 -17.92 8.81 -21.53
CA TYR A 197 -18.33 9.66 -20.41
C TYR A 197 -19.85 9.89 -20.40
N ALA A 198 -20.44 10.17 -21.57
CA ALA A 198 -21.89 10.38 -21.69
C ALA A 198 -22.75 9.11 -21.54
N HIS A 199 -22.13 7.91 -21.53
CA HIS A 199 -22.82 6.62 -21.36
C HIS A 199 -22.59 6.00 -19.98
N LEU A 200 -21.83 6.66 -19.09
CA LEU A 200 -21.68 6.20 -17.72
C LEU A 200 -23.05 6.27 -17.00
N SER A 201 -23.37 5.23 -16.24
CA SER A 201 -24.57 5.14 -15.41
C SER A 201 -24.54 6.11 -14.23
N ALA A 202 -23.34 6.44 -13.76
CA ALA A 202 -23.05 7.51 -12.81
C ALA A 202 -22.03 8.47 -13.43
N ALA A 203 -22.02 9.73 -13.01
CA ALA A 203 -20.97 10.66 -13.43
C ALA A 203 -19.56 10.13 -13.09
N ASP A 204 -18.54 10.69 -13.73
CA ASP A 204 -17.16 10.50 -13.26
C ASP A 204 -17.00 11.09 -11.86
N TYR A 205 -15.92 10.75 -11.17
CA TYR A 205 -15.76 11.18 -9.76
C TYR A 205 -15.60 12.69 -9.61
N TYR A 206 -15.03 13.33 -10.62
CA TYR A 206 -14.89 14.79 -10.69
C TYR A 206 -15.76 15.36 -11.80
N ASP A 207 -16.02 16.67 -11.69
CA ASP A 207 -16.80 17.43 -12.66
C ASP A 207 -16.21 17.30 -14.08
N GLU A 208 -17.08 17.42 -15.09
CA GLU A 208 -16.68 17.26 -16.48
C GLU A 208 -15.58 18.28 -16.85
N PRO A 209 -14.38 17.82 -17.25
CA PRO A 209 -13.30 18.73 -17.60
C PRO A 209 -13.60 19.46 -18.91
N ALA A 210 -13.21 20.74 -18.99
CA ALA A 210 -13.36 21.54 -20.21
C ALA A 210 -12.75 20.89 -21.46
N LYS A 211 -11.70 20.08 -21.28
CA LYS A 211 -11.08 19.28 -22.33
C LYS A 211 -11.01 17.82 -21.91
N MET A 212 -11.68 16.96 -22.68
CA MET A 212 -11.58 15.51 -22.55
C MET A 212 -10.18 15.01 -22.90
N SER A 213 -9.47 14.53 -21.88
CA SER A 213 -8.19 13.83 -22.03
C SER A 213 -8.03 12.77 -20.96
N VAL A 214 -7.22 11.76 -21.28
CA VAL A 214 -6.92 10.66 -20.35
C VAL A 214 -6.44 11.16 -18.99
N SER A 215 -5.68 12.26 -18.92
CA SER A 215 -5.20 12.83 -17.65
C SER A 215 -6.24 13.53 -16.77
N GLN A 216 -7.50 13.64 -17.20
CA GLN A 216 -8.54 14.43 -16.52
C GLN A 216 -9.78 13.62 -16.14
N VAL A 217 -9.94 12.43 -16.70
CA VAL A 217 -11.07 11.55 -16.42
C VAL A 217 -10.57 10.25 -15.81
N ILE A 218 -11.37 9.68 -14.91
CA ILE A 218 -10.99 8.52 -14.11
C ILE A 218 -11.77 7.30 -14.59
N ARG A 219 -13.09 7.26 -14.43
CA ARG A 219 -13.91 6.08 -14.79
C ARG A 219 -13.73 5.64 -16.25
N PRO A 220 -13.81 6.52 -17.27
CA PRO A 220 -13.63 6.11 -18.67
C PRO A 220 -12.29 5.43 -18.94
N VAL A 221 -11.24 5.90 -18.27
CA VAL A 221 -9.87 5.40 -18.43
C VAL A 221 -9.69 4.09 -17.67
N GLY A 222 -10.24 3.98 -16.46
CA GLY A 222 -10.28 2.76 -15.67
C GLY A 222 -10.95 1.59 -16.38
N LEU A 223 -12.11 1.84 -17.00
CA LEU A 223 -12.85 0.83 -17.78
C LEU A 223 -12.01 0.30 -18.95
N ASP A 224 -11.39 1.21 -19.71
CA ASP A 224 -10.55 0.86 -20.86
C ASP A 224 -9.32 0.05 -20.44
N GLN A 225 -8.61 0.52 -19.43
CA GLN A 225 -7.43 -0.16 -18.90
C GLN A 225 -7.77 -1.55 -18.37
N PHE A 226 -8.83 -1.66 -17.56
CA PHE A 226 -9.27 -2.93 -17.00
C PHE A 226 -9.65 -3.89 -18.14
N ALA A 227 -10.58 -3.51 -19.01
CA ALA A 227 -11.11 -4.41 -20.03
C ALA A 227 -10.03 -4.92 -21.01
N ARG A 228 -9.05 -4.08 -21.34
CA ARG A 228 -7.92 -4.48 -22.20
C ARG A 228 -6.91 -5.35 -21.46
N SER A 229 -6.58 -5.02 -20.22
CA SER A 229 -5.59 -5.78 -19.43
C SER A 229 -6.14 -7.09 -18.90
N ALA A 230 -7.47 -7.19 -18.72
CA ALA A 230 -8.22 -8.38 -18.34
C ALA A 230 -8.50 -9.34 -19.50
N GLY A 231 -8.07 -9.00 -20.73
CA GLY A 231 -8.31 -9.82 -21.90
C GLY A 231 -9.76 -9.87 -22.39
N LEU A 232 -10.62 -8.93 -21.97
CA LEU A 232 -12.00 -8.79 -22.48
C LEU A 232 -12.01 -8.06 -23.84
N VAL A 233 -11.05 -7.16 -24.04
CA VAL A 233 -10.86 -6.39 -25.27
C VAL A 233 -9.43 -6.55 -25.78
N THR A 234 -9.30 -6.81 -27.08
CA THR A 234 -7.99 -6.88 -27.74
C THR A 234 -7.33 -5.50 -27.84
N SER A 235 -6.03 -5.44 -28.08
CA SER A 235 -5.32 -4.19 -28.37
C SER A 235 -5.82 -3.43 -29.60
N TYR A 236 -6.59 -4.09 -30.48
CA TYR A 236 -7.21 -3.48 -31.65
C TYR A 236 -8.62 -2.91 -31.37
N GLY A 237 -9.07 -2.94 -30.11
CA GLY A 237 -10.38 -2.40 -29.75
C GLY A 237 -11.55 -3.29 -30.19
N VAL A 238 -11.37 -4.61 -30.13
CA VAL A 238 -12.39 -5.61 -30.48
C VAL A 238 -12.60 -6.57 -29.31
N LEU A 239 -13.86 -6.93 -29.02
CA LEU A 239 -14.18 -7.91 -27.98
C LEU A 239 -13.58 -9.29 -28.28
N THR A 240 -12.92 -9.85 -27.27
CA THR A 240 -12.48 -11.25 -27.27
C THR A 240 -13.69 -12.20 -27.09
N PRO A 241 -13.52 -13.52 -27.28
CA PRO A 241 -14.57 -14.48 -26.95
C PRO A 241 -15.04 -14.36 -25.50
N ALA A 242 -14.09 -14.19 -24.55
CA ALA A 242 -14.40 -13.97 -23.13
C ALA A 242 -15.20 -12.67 -22.92
N GLY A 243 -14.79 -11.57 -23.56
CA GLY A 243 -15.52 -10.29 -23.50
C GLY A 243 -16.96 -10.39 -24.01
N ARG A 244 -17.19 -11.10 -25.12
CA ARG A 244 -18.55 -11.33 -25.64
C ARG A 244 -19.38 -12.23 -24.74
N GLN A 245 -18.77 -13.29 -24.21
CA GLN A 245 -19.44 -14.20 -23.30
C GLN A 245 -19.85 -13.48 -22.01
N PHE A 246 -18.95 -12.68 -21.42
CA PHE A 246 -19.28 -11.87 -20.25
C PHE A 246 -20.36 -10.84 -20.55
N LEU A 247 -20.30 -10.13 -21.69
CA LEU A 247 -21.34 -9.17 -22.09
C LEU A 247 -22.74 -9.83 -22.18
N GLN A 248 -22.81 -11.10 -22.61
CA GLN A 248 -24.08 -11.83 -22.76
C GLN A 248 -24.58 -12.44 -21.44
N THR A 249 -23.69 -12.98 -20.62
CA THR A 249 -24.03 -13.80 -19.45
C THR A 249 -23.96 -13.04 -18.13
N GLN A 250 -23.07 -12.04 -18.04
CA GLN A 250 -22.72 -11.31 -16.83
C GLN A 250 -22.31 -12.22 -15.67
N ASP A 251 -21.72 -13.38 -16.01
CA ASP A 251 -21.32 -14.41 -15.06
C ASP A 251 -20.21 -13.90 -14.12
N PRO A 252 -20.42 -13.91 -12.79
CA PRO A 252 -19.42 -13.56 -11.80
C PRO A 252 -18.09 -14.31 -11.95
N GLU A 253 -18.13 -15.60 -12.29
CA GLU A 253 -16.92 -16.44 -12.40
C GLU A 253 -16.06 -16.06 -13.61
N LEU A 254 -16.70 -15.68 -14.73
CA LEU A 254 -16.00 -15.14 -15.90
C LEU A 254 -15.35 -13.80 -15.57
N PHE A 255 -16.00 -12.97 -14.76
CA PHE A 255 -15.41 -11.72 -14.31
C PHE A 255 -14.24 -11.97 -13.37
N LEU A 256 -14.36 -12.91 -12.41
CA LEU A 256 -13.28 -13.27 -11.50
C LEU A 256 -12.04 -13.71 -12.28
N THR A 257 -12.21 -14.56 -13.30
CA THR A 257 -11.13 -14.95 -14.21
C THR A 257 -10.49 -13.74 -14.90
N ALA A 258 -11.31 -12.79 -15.38
CA ALA A 258 -10.82 -11.56 -16.02
C ALA A 258 -10.09 -10.64 -15.02
N PHE A 259 -10.54 -10.60 -13.78
CA PHE A 259 -9.93 -9.86 -12.69
C PHE A 259 -8.57 -10.43 -12.29
N GLU A 260 -8.43 -11.76 -12.23
CA GLU A 260 -7.15 -12.44 -12.01
C GLU A 260 -6.15 -12.17 -13.15
N GLU A 261 -6.62 -12.24 -14.41
CA GLU A 261 -5.80 -11.89 -15.58
C GLU A 261 -5.36 -10.42 -15.53
N TRP A 262 -6.28 -9.50 -15.20
CA TRP A 262 -5.93 -8.10 -14.99
C TRP A 262 -4.84 -7.99 -13.92
N THR A 263 -5.01 -8.61 -12.74
CA THR A 263 -4.09 -8.50 -11.60
C THR A 263 -2.65 -8.82 -11.99
N THR A 264 -2.43 -9.86 -12.81
CA THR A 264 -1.08 -10.31 -13.22
C THR A 264 -0.56 -9.63 -14.49
N SER A 265 -1.44 -8.94 -15.23
CA SER A 265 -1.12 -8.29 -16.51
C SER A 265 0.03 -7.27 -16.39
N ASN A 266 0.68 -6.98 -17.52
CA ASN A 266 1.69 -5.92 -17.61
C ASN A 266 1.38 -4.92 -18.73
N HIS A 267 0.12 -4.89 -19.18
CA HIS A 267 -0.29 -4.06 -20.31
C HIS A 267 -0.26 -2.56 -19.98
N PHE A 268 -0.62 -2.21 -18.75
CA PHE A 268 -0.71 -0.83 -18.29
C PHE A 268 0.02 -0.67 -16.94
N ASP A 269 0.59 0.51 -16.71
CA ASP A 269 1.25 0.87 -15.46
C ASP A 269 0.62 2.13 -14.90
N GLU A 270 -0.01 2.00 -13.73
CA GLU A 270 -0.77 3.04 -13.04
C GLU A 270 0.12 4.22 -12.62
N LEU A 271 1.45 4.03 -12.51
CA LEU A 271 2.37 5.15 -12.28
C LEU A 271 2.30 6.21 -13.39
N THR A 272 1.94 5.82 -14.61
CA THR A 272 1.78 6.77 -15.73
C THR A 272 0.60 7.72 -15.54
N ARG A 273 -0.26 7.46 -14.55
CA ARG A 273 -1.40 8.29 -14.16
C ARG A 273 -1.07 9.34 -13.13
N ILE A 274 0.05 9.21 -12.42
CA ILE A 274 0.52 10.20 -11.45
C ILE A 274 1.17 11.34 -12.23
N THR A 275 0.40 12.40 -12.51
CA THR A 275 0.76 13.43 -13.48
C THR A 275 1.94 14.29 -13.07
N GLN A 276 2.25 14.43 -11.77
CA GLN A 276 3.44 15.12 -11.30
C GLN A 276 4.67 14.23 -11.16
N LEU A 277 4.52 12.90 -11.27
CA LEU A 277 5.64 11.97 -11.21
C LEU A 277 6.47 12.05 -12.50
N ARG A 278 7.78 12.21 -12.35
CA ARG A 278 8.75 12.33 -13.43
C ARG A 278 9.80 11.23 -13.31
N GLY A 279 10.63 11.08 -14.35
CA GLY A 279 11.67 10.05 -14.38
C GLY A 279 11.21 8.67 -14.86
N LEU A 280 9.92 8.42 -15.04
CA LEU A 280 9.36 7.12 -15.48
C LEU A 280 9.99 6.59 -16.79
N LYS A 281 10.32 7.48 -17.73
CA LYS A 281 10.93 7.15 -19.04
C LYS A 281 12.45 7.43 -19.07
N GLY A 282 13.07 7.65 -17.92
CA GLY A 282 14.50 7.91 -17.80
C GLY A 282 15.33 6.70 -18.26
N ARG A 283 16.48 6.94 -18.89
CA ARG A 283 17.35 5.87 -19.43
C ARG A 283 17.85 4.91 -18.33
N ALA A 284 18.08 5.43 -17.14
CA ALA A 284 18.54 4.66 -15.97
C ALA A 284 17.38 4.03 -15.18
N THR A 285 16.14 4.48 -15.40
CA THR A 285 14.97 4.00 -14.68
C THR A 285 14.65 2.56 -15.10
N ARG A 286 14.46 1.69 -14.12
CA ARG A 286 14.05 0.29 -14.31
C ARG A 286 12.90 0.05 -13.37
N LEU A 287 11.67 0.01 -13.89
CA LEU A 287 10.50 -0.21 -13.07
C LEU A 287 10.26 -1.71 -12.88
N THR A 288 9.72 -2.08 -11.72
CA THR A 288 9.16 -3.41 -11.49
C THR A 288 7.87 -3.57 -12.30
N LYS A 289 7.46 -4.82 -12.49
CA LYS A 289 6.26 -5.15 -13.27
C LYS A 289 5.00 -4.65 -12.54
N PRO A 290 4.06 -3.97 -13.22
CA PRO A 290 2.82 -3.54 -12.57
C PRO A 290 1.97 -4.72 -12.08
N GLY A 291 2.02 -5.88 -12.76
CA GLY A 291 1.33 -7.09 -12.29
C GLY A 291 1.79 -7.52 -10.89
N SER A 292 3.11 -7.58 -10.66
CA SER A 292 3.65 -7.94 -9.34
C SER A 292 3.33 -6.94 -8.23
N ARG A 293 3.13 -5.66 -8.58
CA ARG A 293 2.72 -4.63 -7.60
C ARG A 293 1.23 -4.76 -7.28
N ARG A 294 0.39 -5.02 -8.28
CA ARG A 294 -1.05 -5.23 -8.10
C ARG A 294 -1.35 -6.49 -7.30
N GLU A 295 -0.66 -7.59 -7.55
CA GLU A 295 -0.76 -8.83 -6.75
C GLU A 295 -0.63 -8.54 -5.25
N LYS A 296 0.39 -7.76 -4.85
CA LYS A 296 0.60 -7.38 -3.44
C LYS A 296 -0.54 -6.55 -2.87
N ILE A 297 -1.10 -5.64 -3.66
CA ILE A 297 -2.22 -4.79 -3.24
C ILE A 297 -3.51 -5.61 -3.10
N ILE A 298 -3.79 -6.51 -4.05
CA ILE A 298 -4.96 -7.39 -3.98
C ILE A 298 -4.84 -8.37 -2.82
N GLU A 299 -3.65 -8.92 -2.59
CA GLU A 299 -3.39 -9.78 -1.43
C GLU A 299 -3.62 -9.02 -0.11
N ALA A 300 -3.12 -7.79 0.00
CA ALA A 300 -3.39 -6.93 1.15
C ALA A 300 -4.89 -6.63 1.33
N LEU A 301 -5.63 -6.35 0.25
CA LEU A 301 -7.07 -6.10 0.30
C LEU A 301 -7.84 -7.35 0.77
N SER A 302 -7.38 -8.55 0.43
CA SER A 302 -8.00 -9.79 0.88
C SER A 302 -7.95 -9.97 2.41
N TRP A 303 -7.05 -9.28 3.11
CA TRP A 303 -6.93 -9.30 4.58
C TRP A 303 -7.71 -8.18 5.27
N CYS A 304 -8.26 -7.22 4.51
CA CYS A 304 -9.04 -6.12 5.06
C CYS A 304 -10.47 -6.55 5.43
N PRO A 305 -11.06 -5.93 6.47
CA PRO A 305 -12.46 -6.17 6.83
C PRO A 305 -13.42 -5.70 5.72
N THR A 306 -14.46 -6.48 5.48
CA THR A 306 -15.52 -6.17 4.51
C THR A 306 -16.58 -5.26 5.11
N GLY A 307 -17.19 -4.42 4.27
CA GLY A 307 -18.40 -3.68 4.63
C GLY A 307 -18.19 -2.46 5.54
N VAL A 308 -16.94 -2.16 5.92
CA VAL A 308 -16.55 -0.99 6.71
C VAL A 308 -15.68 -0.04 5.87
N TRP A 309 -15.72 1.25 6.19
CA TRP A 309 -14.88 2.27 5.58
C TRP A 309 -13.48 2.26 6.19
N ILE A 310 -12.47 2.04 5.36
CA ILE A 310 -11.06 2.03 5.75
C ILE A 310 -10.40 3.27 5.17
N ARG A 311 -9.69 4.02 6.02
CA ARG A 311 -8.91 5.18 5.58
C ARG A 311 -7.70 4.70 4.77
N CYS A 312 -7.38 5.36 3.65
CA CYS A 312 -6.24 4.98 2.81
C CYS A 312 -4.92 4.92 3.59
N GLN A 313 -4.71 5.85 4.51
CA GLN A 313 -3.53 5.91 5.39
C GLN A 313 -3.46 4.71 6.34
N GLU A 314 -4.60 4.19 6.80
CA GLU A 314 -4.67 2.96 7.59
C GLU A 314 -4.36 1.73 6.75
N PHE A 315 -4.83 1.70 5.50
CA PHE A 315 -4.47 0.62 4.58
C PHE A 315 -2.98 0.65 4.21
N PHE A 316 -2.38 1.82 4.03
CA PHE A 316 -0.95 1.98 3.84
C PHE A 316 -0.14 1.41 5.00
N ARG A 317 -0.60 1.70 6.22
CA ARG A 317 -0.05 1.14 7.45
C ARG A 317 -0.16 -0.39 7.46
N ALA A 318 -1.33 -0.92 7.08
CA ALA A 318 -1.56 -2.36 6.95
C ALA A 318 -0.62 -3.03 5.94
N VAL A 319 -0.45 -2.45 4.75
CA VAL A 319 0.45 -2.96 3.70
C VAL A 319 1.89 -3.12 4.22
N LYS A 320 2.39 -2.14 4.97
CA LYS A 320 3.72 -2.22 5.61
C LYS A 320 3.76 -3.32 6.68
N ILE A 321 2.79 -3.34 7.60
CA ILE A 321 2.77 -4.28 8.74
C ILE A 321 2.64 -5.74 8.28
N TRP A 322 1.81 -5.99 7.27
CA TRP A 322 1.59 -7.31 6.71
C TRP A 322 2.66 -7.74 5.70
N GLN A 323 3.68 -6.91 5.46
CA GLN A 323 4.76 -7.18 4.51
C GLN A 323 4.28 -7.39 3.07
N PHE A 324 3.22 -6.68 2.69
CA PHE A 324 2.77 -6.56 1.30
C PHE A 324 3.34 -5.33 0.61
N ASP A 325 4.35 -4.68 1.19
CA ASP A 325 5.08 -3.63 0.49
C ASP A 325 5.75 -4.19 -0.77
N PHE A 326 5.98 -3.32 -1.75
CA PHE A 326 6.48 -3.72 -3.07
C PHE A 326 7.47 -2.69 -3.60
N GLU A 327 8.49 -3.17 -4.30
CA GLU A 327 9.42 -2.27 -4.97
C GLU A 327 8.85 -1.71 -6.25
N VAL A 328 9.16 -0.45 -6.54
CA VAL A 328 8.74 0.25 -7.76
C VAL A 328 9.90 0.39 -8.75
N GLU A 329 11.11 0.63 -8.25
CA GLU A 329 12.33 0.70 -9.06
C GLU A 329 13.28 -0.45 -8.73
N GLN A 330 14.03 -0.91 -9.73
CA GLN A 330 15.10 -1.87 -9.58
C GLN A 330 16.41 -1.11 -9.39
N GLY A 331 17.04 -1.28 -8.23
CA GLY A 331 18.35 -0.72 -7.89
C GLY A 331 18.33 0.14 -6.63
N ASP A 332 19.51 0.58 -6.21
CA ASP A 332 19.71 1.22 -4.90
C ASP A 332 19.32 2.71 -4.87
N TRP A 333 19.03 3.31 -6.04
CA TRP A 333 18.75 4.74 -6.17
C TRP A 333 17.48 4.98 -6.99
N SER A 334 16.60 5.82 -6.46
CA SER A 334 15.42 6.31 -7.16
C SER A 334 15.81 7.30 -8.27
N ASN A 335 15.24 7.10 -9.46
CA ASN A 335 15.25 8.08 -10.55
C ASN A 335 13.93 8.84 -10.65
N LEU A 336 12.97 8.51 -9.80
CA LEU A 336 11.68 9.19 -9.73
C LEU A 336 11.79 10.45 -8.89
N TYR A 337 11.12 11.50 -9.36
CA TYR A 337 11.04 12.79 -8.70
C TYR A 337 9.71 13.45 -9.04
N VAL A 338 9.31 14.43 -8.24
CA VAL A 338 8.09 15.23 -8.48
C VAL A 338 8.42 16.65 -8.93
N GLY A 339 7.47 17.31 -9.58
CA GLY A 339 7.60 18.71 -9.98
C GLY A 339 8.52 18.92 -11.19
N SER A 340 8.98 20.16 -11.36
CA SER A 340 9.66 20.61 -12.59
C SER A 340 11.13 20.18 -12.68
N TYR A 341 11.80 19.98 -11.55
CA TYR A 341 13.25 19.76 -11.48
C TYR A 341 13.59 18.67 -10.48
N ARG A 342 14.53 17.79 -10.83
CA ARG A 342 14.96 16.67 -9.97
C ARG A 342 15.52 17.14 -8.64
N ASP A 343 16.36 18.17 -8.64
CA ASP A 343 17.07 18.66 -7.45
C ASP A 343 16.13 19.23 -6.36
N TYR A 344 14.88 19.55 -6.71
CA TYR A 344 13.85 20.06 -5.79
C TYR A 344 12.70 19.07 -5.56
N GLY A 345 12.75 17.92 -6.23
CA GLY A 345 11.68 16.92 -6.25
C GLY A 345 12.16 15.52 -5.87
N GLU A 346 13.38 15.40 -5.38
CA GLU A 346 13.93 14.15 -4.86
C GLU A 346 13.16 13.72 -3.62
N MET A 347 12.82 12.43 -3.55
CA MET A 347 12.00 11.86 -2.49
C MET A 347 12.77 10.71 -1.85
N MET A 348 12.71 10.62 -0.52
CA MET A 348 13.37 9.58 0.26
C MET A 348 12.44 9.08 1.35
N GLY A 349 12.68 7.86 1.85
CA GLY A 349 11.97 7.29 3.00
C GLY A 349 10.45 7.35 2.86
N GLU A 350 9.78 7.87 3.89
CA GLU A 350 8.32 7.93 3.95
C GLU A 350 7.70 8.80 2.85
N THR A 351 8.32 9.93 2.49
CA THR A 351 7.84 10.80 1.40
C THR A 351 7.86 10.05 0.06
N TYR A 352 8.92 9.28 -0.23
CA TYR A 352 8.96 8.41 -1.41
C TYR A 352 7.84 7.37 -1.37
N TRP A 353 7.67 6.70 -0.22
CA TRP A 353 6.66 5.66 -0.06
C TRP A 353 5.26 6.21 -0.32
N GLN A 354 4.90 7.35 0.28
CA GLN A 354 3.57 7.96 0.13
C GLN A 354 3.30 8.42 -1.30
N VAL A 355 4.26 9.10 -1.93
CA VAL A 355 4.09 9.67 -3.27
C VAL A 355 4.11 8.61 -4.36
N VAL A 356 5.01 7.63 -4.25
CA VAL A 356 5.18 6.64 -5.32
C VAL A 356 4.29 5.44 -5.07
N LYS A 357 4.42 4.78 -3.92
CA LYS A 357 3.66 3.55 -3.62
C LYS A 357 2.24 3.87 -3.16
N GLY A 358 2.06 4.87 -2.31
CA GLY A 358 0.75 5.31 -1.81
C GLY A 358 -0.17 5.81 -2.93
N LEU A 359 0.29 6.73 -3.79
CA LEU A 359 -0.52 7.17 -4.94
C LEU A 359 -0.75 6.07 -5.97
N TYR A 360 0.20 5.15 -6.16
CA TYR A 360 -0.02 3.97 -6.99
C TYR A 360 -1.17 3.10 -6.45
N ILE A 361 -1.21 2.87 -5.14
CA ILE A 361 -2.33 2.19 -4.47
C ILE A 361 -3.63 2.97 -4.67
N LYS A 362 -3.65 4.29 -4.46
CA LYS A 362 -4.87 5.11 -4.66
C LYS A 362 -5.34 5.09 -6.11
N ALA A 363 -4.44 5.07 -7.09
CA ALA A 363 -4.78 4.94 -8.51
C ALA A 363 -5.48 3.60 -8.78
N ILE A 364 -4.98 2.50 -8.21
CA ILE A 364 -5.63 1.18 -8.33
C ILE A 364 -7.00 1.18 -7.65
N LEU A 365 -7.10 1.70 -6.42
CA LEU A 365 -8.36 1.76 -5.67
C LEU A 365 -9.42 2.59 -6.41
N MET A 366 -9.09 3.82 -6.83
CA MET A 366 -10.05 4.76 -7.40
C MET A 366 -10.26 4.57 -8.90
N GLU A 367 -9.19 4.48 -9.70
CA GLU A 367 -9.33 4.40 -11.14
C GLU A 367 -9.71 3.01 -11.62
N GLN A 368 -9.23 1.95 -10.98
CA GLN A 368 -9.46 0.60 -11.48
C GLN A 368 -10.55 -0.12 -10.68
N LEU A 369 -10.34 -0.34 -9.38
CA LEU A 369 -11.22 -1.15 -8.55
C LEU A 369 -12.59 -0.48 -8.33
N ALA A 370 -12.64 0.81 -8.00
CA ALA A 370 -13.90 1.52 -7.82
C ALA A 370 -14.68 1.64 -9.14
N THR A 371 -13.97 1.88 -10.25
CA THR A 371 -14.59 1.98 -11.58
C THR A 371 -15.26 0.68 -12.03
N ILE A 372 -14.73 -0.49 -11.67
CA ILE A 372 -15.36 -1.79 -11.97
C ILE A 372 -16.33 -2.27 -10.87
N GLY A 373 -16.51 -1.46 -9.82
CA GLY A 373 -17.45 -1.72 -8.73
C GLY A 373 -16.90 -2.53 -7.57
N ALA A 374 -15.60 -2.85 -7.53
CA ALA A 374 -15.00 -3.72 -6.51
C ALA A 374 -14.85 -3.02 -5.14
N VAL A 375 -14.74 -1.69 -5.10
CA VAL A 375 -14.68 -0.94 -3.86
C VAL A 375 -15.53 0.32 -3.93
N ASP A 376 -16.29 0.61 -2.89
CA ASP A 376 -16.89 1.93 -2.71
C ASP A 376 -15.80 2.89 -2.26
N ILE A 377 -15.93 4.18 -2.59
CA ILE A 377 -14.91 5.19 -2.26
C ILE A 377 -15.53 6.42 -1.63
N ALA A 378 -14.74 7.09 -0.79
CA ALA A 378 -15.06 8.43 -0.33
C ALA A 378 -13.86 9.36 -0.52
N TYR A 379 -14.15 10.53 -1.08
CA TYR A 379 -13.14 11.44 -1.60
C TYR A 379 -13.57 12.90 -1.53
N VAL A 380 -12.58 13.78 -1.62
CA VAL A 380 -12.73 15.22 -1.84
C VAL A 380 -12.14 15.58 -3.21
N ASP A 381 -12.29 16.84 -3.64
CA ASP A 381 -11.54 17.31 -4.80
C ASP A 381 -10.03 17.10 -4.61
N GLY A 382 -9.32 16.79 -5.70
CA GLY A 382 -7.88 16.58 -5.65
C GLY A 382 -7.11 17.77 -5.06
N GLU A 383 -7.58 19.00 -5.26
CA GLU A 383 -7.01 20.22 -4.65
C GLU A 383 -7.15 20.27 -3.12
N TYR A 384 -8.00 19.43 -2.54
CA TYR A 384 -8.25 19.38 -1.10
C TYR A 384 -7.81 18.06 -0.46
N GLY A 385 -7.18 17.19 -1.27
CA GLY A 385 -6.66 15.91 -0.84
C GLY A 385 -5.47 15.98 0.12
N GLU A 386 -4.95 14.81 0.46
CA GLU A 386 -3.76 14.68 1.31
C GLU A 386 -2.55 14.33 0.46
N TRP A 387 -1.56 15.24 0.41
CA TRP A 387 -0.24 15.00 -0.17
C TRP A 387 0.87 15.63 0.70
N PRO A 388 2.13 15.17 0.57
CA PRO A 388 3.22 15.66 1.42
C PRO A 388 3.53 17.14 1.19
N ASN A 389 3.48 17.92 2.28
CA ASN A 389 3.71 19.37 2.28
C ASN A 389 5.20 19.77 2.15
N ASP A 390 6.12 18.81 2.28
CA ASP A 390 7.57 19.00 2.19
C ASP A 390 8.09 19.04 0.74
N LEU A 391 7.21 18.78 -0.23
CA LEU A 391 7.54 18.83 -1.64
C LEU A 391 7.32 20.25 -2.21
N PHE A 392 8.30 20.76 -2.96
CA PHE A 392 8.21 22.05 -3.65
C PHE A 392 7.33 21.97 -4.91
N VAL A 393 6.06 21.60 -4.75
CA VAL A 393 5.10 21.43 -5.85
C VAL A 393 3.86 22.29 -5.59
N ASP A 394 3.51 23.13 -6.57
CA ASP A 394 2.37 24.06 -6.48
C ASP A 394 1.06 23.37 -6.89
N GLY A 395 0.61 22.39 -6.10
CA GLY A 395 -0.69 21.73 -6.25
C GLY A 395 -0.67 20.20 -6.13
N PRO A 396 -1.81 19.54 -6.38
CA PRO A 396 -1.92 18.09 -6.24
C PRO A 396 -0.97 17.35 -7.20
N LEU A 397 -0.51 16.19 -6.73
CA LEU A 397 0.39 15.28 -7.45
C LEU A 397 -0.35 14.45 -8.50
N SER A 398 -1.63 14.17 -8.25
CA SER A 398 -2.51 13.37 -9.08
C SER A 398 -3.98 13.64 -8.77
N PRO A 399 -4.92 13.23 -9.65
CA PRO A 399 -6.34 13.22 -9.29
C PRO A 399 -6.68 12.32 -8.08
N TYR A 400 -5.79 11.42 -7.68
CA TYR A 400 -6.05 10.46 -6.61
C TYR A 400 -5.72 11.00 -5.21
N ASP A 401 -5.11 12.20 -5.11
CA ASP A 401 -4.79 12.80 -3.81
C ASP A 401 -6.05 12.98 -2.94
N GLY A 402 -7.19 13.26 -3.59
CA GLY A 402 -8.49 13.42 -2.96
C GLY A 402 -9.13 12.14 -2.44
N LEU A 403 -8.61 10.94 -2.77
CA LEU A 403 -9.13 9.68 -2.22
C LEU A 403 -8.69 9.52 -0.76
N LEU A 404 -9.68 9.39 0.14
CA LEU A 404 -9.45 9.33 1.59
C LEU A 404 -9.86 8.00 2.20
N TYR A 405 -10.98 7.42 1.74
CA TYR A 405 -11.49 6.15 2.26
C TYR A 405 -11.93 5.23 1.12
N PHE A 406 -11.89 3.93 1.38
CA PHE A 406 -12.53 2.92 0.56
C PHE A 406 -13.27 1.92 1.44
N ARG A 407 -14.21 1.19 0.84
CA ARG A 407 -14.96 0.12 1.50
C ARG A 407 -15.06 -1.06 0.55
N ILE A 408 -14.69 -2.24 1.04
CA ILE A 408 -14.86 -3.49 0.28
C ILE A 408 -16.34 -3.87 0.35
N ASN A 409 -17.04 -3.76 -0.78
CA ASN A 409 -18.45 -4.15 -0.92
C ASN A 409 -18.57 -5.65 -1.23
N SER A 410 -19.80 -6.15 -1.41
CA SER A 410 -20.05 -7.59 -1.64
C SER A 410 -19.39 -8.11 -2.93
N TRP A 411 -19.29 -7.27 -3.95
CA TRP A 411 -18.61 -7.61 -5.20
C TRP A 411 -17.09 -7.69 -5.00
N GLY A 412 -16.49 -6.70 -4.35
CA GLY A 412 -15.08 -6.74 -3.98
C GLY A 412 -14.72 -7.94 -3.11
N ALA A 413 -15.53 -8.25 -2.10
CA ALA A 413 -15.30 -9.39 -1.22
C ALA A 413 -15.24 -10.72 -1.99
N PHE A 414 -16.11 -10.90 -2.99
CA PHE A 414 -16.03 -12.03 -3.91
C PHE A 414 -14.72 -12.03 -4.72
N LEU A 415 -14.36 -10.89 -5.33
CA LEU A 415 -13.16 -10.77 -6.15
C LEU A 415 -11.84 -10.96 -5.37
N PHE A 416 -11.82 -10.57 -4.10
CA PHE A 416 -10.64 -10.71 -3.23
C PHE A 416 -10.59 -12.06 -2.50
N GLY A 417 -11.48 -13.01 -2.85
CA GLY A 417 -11.48 -14.37 -2.29
C GLY A 417 -11.99 -14.46 -0.85
N GLN A 418 -12.74 -13.45 -0.38
CA GLN A 418 -13.32 -13.41 0.98
C GLN A 418 -14.68 -14.11 1.07
N GLY A 419 -15.28 -14.48 -0.07
CA GLY A 419 -16.50 -15.30 -0.14
C GLY A 419 -16.45 -16.29 -1.30
N GLU A 420 -17.03 -17.48 -1.11
CA GLU A 420 -17.02 -18.57 -2.12
C GLU A 420 -17.88 -18.27 -3.36
N ALA A 421 -18.87 -17.38 -3.23
CA ALA A 421 -19.75 -17.00 -4.32
C ALA A 421 -20.21 -15.55 -4.17
N TYR A 422 -20.46 -14.89 -5.28
CA TYR A 422 -21.05 -13.55 -5.26
C TYR A 422 -22.51 -13.59 -4.82
N ALA A 423 -22.78 -12.95 -3.68
CA ALA A 423 -24.13 -12.62 -3.22
C ALA A 423 -24.25 -11.10 -3.15
N PRO A 424 -25.09 -10.46 -3.98
CA PRO A 424 -25.27 -9.01 -3.92
C PRO A 424 -25.75 -8.61 -2.52
N ALA A 425 -25.29 -7.46 -2.03
CA ALA A 425 -25.83 -6.90 -0.80
C ALA A 425 -27.35 -6.79 -0.95
N ASN A 426 -28.11 -7.44 -0.07
CA ASN A 426 -29.56 -7.28 -0.03
C ASN A 426 -29.84 -5.80 0.22
N THR A 427 -30.27 -5.09 -0.81
CA THR A 427 -30.81 -3.74 -0.71
C THR A 427 -32.16 -3.83 -0.02
N SER A 428 -32.12 -4.09 1.29
CA SER A 428 -33.22 -3.87 2.21
C SER A 428 -33.31 -2.37 2.53
N ASP A 429 -33.36 -1.54 1.50
CA ASP A 429 -33.91 -0.19 1.64
C ASP A 429 -35.18 -0.15 0.82
N ALA A 430 -36.26 0.19 1.52
CA ALA A 430 -37.64 0.12 1.05
C ALA A 430 -37.85 0.88 -0.27
N LEU A 431 -37.63 0.20 -1.39
CA LEU A 431 -38.21 0.57 -2.66
C LEU A 431 -39.71 0.22 -2.58
N PHE A 432 -40.52 1.28 -2.53
CA PHE A 432 -41.99 1.32 -2.56
C PHE A 432 -42.73 1.16 -1.22
N THR A 433 -42.93 2.28 -0.52
CA THR A 433 -44.21 2.50 0.16
C THR A 433 -45.25 2.87 -0.89
N ILE A 434 -46.10 1.91 -1.29
CA ILE A 434 -47.35 2.22 -1.99
C ILE A 434 -48.24 2.89 -0.94
N ASP A 435 -48.43 4.20 -1.05
CA ASP A 435 -49.41 4.93 -0.24
C ASP A 435 -50.80 4.63 -0.82
N ASP A 436 -51.37 3.49 -0.42
CA ASP A 436 -52.77 3.17 -0.67
C ASP A 436 -53.65 4.05 0.23
N ARG A 437 -53.93 5.27 -0.23
CA ARG A 437 -55.03 6.09 0.31
C ARG A 437 -56.12 6.26 -0.74
N ARG A 438 -57.20 5.52 -0.48
CA ARG A 438 -58.56 5.73 -1.00
C ARG A 438 -59.16 7.04 -0.51
#